data_AF-A0A521GG84-F1
#
_entry.id   AF-A0A521GG84-F1
#
_cell.length_a   1.000
_cell.length_b   1.000
_cell.length_c   1.000
_cell.angle_alpha   90.00
_cell.angle_beta   90.00
_cell.angle_gamma   90.00
#
_symmetry.space_group_name_H-M   'P 1'
#
loop_
_entity.id
_entity.type
_entity.pdbx_description
1 polymer ?
#
loop_
_entity_poly.entity_id
_entity_poly.type
_entity_poly.pdbx_seq_one_letter_code
_entity_poly.pdbx_strand_id
1 'polypeptide(L)'
;MTVRTPHNAFLLLVAFLPLWVAAQPGQLISSARAVSNGGREDSAADANGGGIVTTAMLRTMPLFGERSKSGEQIEFEINFLNDCDGSFATRTEASQFFAARAWDYLAESQLDTAAYRFNLAWLLNDKNVDAFWGLGVICYQQNKLDQAVRMLSKGLALADTNAVLMTDLATVELMQFGAKKESKHLQEAENHLTRAIALLPDNATAHIKMALLQYTKADYAKAWEHIHQARRLDFSSIDLSLLADLSAKLPDPKGFFK
;
A
#
# COMPACT_ATOMS: atom_id res chain seq x y z
N MET A 1 29.39 5.91 64.52
CA MET A 1 30.15 5.93 63.25
C MET A 1 30.68 4.51 63.05
N THR A 2 30.35 3.72 62.04
CA THR A 2 29.84 4.01 60.68
C THR A 2 29.25 2.69 60.14
N VAL A 3 28.06 2.74 59.57
CA VAL A 3 27.36 1.61 58.93
C VAL A 3 28.04 1.27 57.60
N ARG A 4 28.29 -0.01 57.33
CA ARG A 4 28.78 -0.50 56.03
C ARG A 4 27.70 -1.36 55.39
N THR A 5 27.08 -0.84 54.34
CA THR A 5 26.13 -1.52 53.44
C THR A 5 26.87 -2.34 52.38
N PRO A 6 26.38 -3.51 51.96
CA PRO A 6 26.85 -4.16 50.73
C PRO A 6 26.09 -3.63 49.49
N HIS A 7 26.85 -3.32 48.43
CA HIS A 7 26.32 -3.02 47.09
C HIS A 7 26.10 -4.33 46.31
N ASN A 8 24.87 -4.57 45.86
CA ASN A 8 24.55 -5.55 44.84
C ASN A 8 24.87 -4.96 43.46
N ALA A 9 25.85 -5.54 42.76
CA ALA A 9 26.12 -5.25 41.36
C ALA A 9 25.31 -6.22 40.49
N PHE A 10 24.21 -5.74 39.91
CA PHE A 10 23.43 -6.47 38.89
C PHE A 10 23.95 -6.01 37.51
N LEU A 11 24.75 -6.84 36.85
CA LEU A 11 25.12 -6.64 35.44
C LEU A 11 23.93 -7.05 34.56
N LEU A 12 23.20 -6.05 34.04
CA LEU A 12 22.17 -6.25 33.02
C LEU A 12 22.84 -6.31 31.64
N LEU A 13 22.79 -7.50 31.06
CA LEU A 13 23.22 -7.80 29.70
C LEU A 13 22.15 -7.26 28.73
N VAL A 14 22.43 -6.14 28.04
CA VAL A 14 21.53 -5.58 27.02
C VAL A 14 21.71 -6.38 25.74
N ALA A 15 20.79 -7.32 25.50
CA ALA A 15 20.67 -8.00 24.21
C ALA A 15 20.01 -7.06 23.21
N PHE A 16 20.75 -6.68 22.17
CA PHE A 16 20.19 -6.02 20.98
C PHE A 16 19.32 -7.02 20.22
N LEU A 17 18.00 -6.85 20.27
CA LEU A 17 17.08 -7.57 19.40
C LEU A 17 16.86 -6.75 18.11
N PRO A 18 16.99 -7.37 16.92
CA PRO A 18 16.74 -6.68 15.67
C PRO A 18 15.23 -6.38 15.52
N LEU A 19 14.92 -5.12 15.18
CA LEU A 19 13.58 -4.66 14.82
C LEU A 19 13.12 -5.34 13.52
N TRP A 20 12.40 -6.44 13.64
CA TRP A 20 11.60 -6.97 12.54
C TRP A 20 10.27 -6.23 12.52
N VAL A 21 10.12 -5.27 11.60
CA VAL A 21 8.83 -4.69 11.25
C VAL A 21 8.13 -5.69 10.33
N ALA A 22 7.20 -6.47 10.87
CA ALA A 22 6.29 -7.27 10.05
C ALA A 22 5.32 -6.32 9.34
N ALA A 23 5.37 -6.29 8.00
CA ALA A 23 4.40 -5.54 7.21
C ALA A 23 3.01 -6.16 7.41
N GLN A 24 2.06 -5.41 7.99
CA GLN A 24 0.67 -5.85 8.08
C GLN A 24 -0.02 -5.68 6.72
N PRO A 25 -0.51 -6.76 6.08
CA PRO A 25 -1.23 -6.67 4.81
C PRO A 25 -2.65 -6.16 5.09
N GLY A 26 -2.85 -4.85 4.98
CA GLY A 26 -4.18 -4.25 5.14
C GLY A 26 -4.30 -2.74 4.92
N GLN A 27 -3.18 -2.01 4.80
CA GLN A 27 -3.21 -0.55 4.89
C GLN A 27 -3.45 0.23 3.58
N LEU A 28 -3.85 -0.44 2.49
CA LEU A 28 -4.26 0.25 1.24
C LEU A 28 -5.77 0.19 0.96
N ILE A 29 -6.58 -0.34 1.88
CA ILE A 29 -8.04 -0.35 1.73
C ILE A 29 -8.63 0.62 2.75
N SER A 30 -8.33 1.91 2.59
CA SER A 30 -9.00 2.98 3.34
C SER A 30 -10.33 3.36 2.68
N SER A 31 -11.22 2.37 2.48
CA SER A 31 -12.66 2.55 2.53
C SER A 31 -13.32 1.20 2.86
N ALA A 32 -13.92 1.15 4.05
CA ALA A 32 -14.75 0.11 4.64
C ALA A 32 -14.95 -1.21 3.86
N ARG A 33 -14.28 -2.28 4.32
CA ARG A 33 -14.88 -3.63 4.50
C ARG A 33 -13.91 -4.49 5.33
N ALA A 34 -14.44 -5.05 6.41
CA ALA A 34 -13.69 -5.86 7.37
C ALA A 34 -13.12 -7.12 6.68
N VAL A 35 -11.81 -7.33 6.84
CA VAL A 35 -11.10 -8.52 6.34
C VAL A 35 -10.78 -9.42 7.53
N SER A 36 -11.18 -10.69 7.43
CA SER A 36 -10.75 -11.76 8.33
C SER A 36 -9.53 -12.47 7.75
N ASN A 37 -8.45 -12.51 8.53
CA ASN A 37 -7.18 -13.14 8.18
C ASN A 37 -7.30 -14.67 7.97
N GLY A 38 -6.82 -15.14 6.82
CA GLY A 38 -6.54 -16.56 6.56
C GLY A 38 -5.23 -16.67 5.79
N GLY A 39 -4.13 -16.88 6.50
CA GLY A 39 -2.79 -16.97 5.93
C GLY A 39 -2.53 -18.30 5.23
N ARG A 40 -1.79 -18.23 4.11
CA ARG A 40 -0.95 -19.32 3.65
C ARG A 40 0.30 -18.73 3.00
N GLU A 41 1.44 -19.05 3.60
CA GLU A 41 2.77 -18.76 3.08
C GLU A 41 3.05 -19.71 1.92
N ASP A 42 3.38 -19.16 0.75
CA ASP A 42 4.14 -19.89 -0.26
C ASP A 42 5.44 -19.13 -0.52
N SER A 43 6.53 -19.82 -0.27
CA SER A 43 7.92 -19.38 -0.31
C SER A 43 8.35 -18.92 -1.70
N ALA A 44 8.99 -17.76 -1.76
CA ALA A 44 9.64 -17.23 -2.94
C ALA A 44 10.87 -18.07 -3.32
N ALA A 45 10.90 -18.55 -4.57
CA ALA A 45 12.10 -19.07 -5.20
C ALA A 45 12.67 -18.01 -6.16
N ASP A 46 13.98 -17.82 -6.06
CA ASP A 46 14.83 -16.87 -6.76
C ASP A 46 14.61 -16.84 -8.29
N ALA A 47 14.43 -15.63 -8.82
CA ALA A 47 14.33 -15.40 -10.26
C ALA A 47 15.71 -15.03 -10.84
N ASN A 48 16.48 -16.06 -11.21
CA ASN A 48 17.51 -15.94 -12.23
C ASN A 48 17.54 -17.22 -13.08
N GLY A 49 16.70 -17.28 -14.11
CA GLY A 49 16.61 -18.40 -15.04
C GLY A 49 15.48 -18.19 -16.05
N GLY A 50 15.76 -18.37 -17.34
CA GLY A 50 14.82 -18.20 -18.44
C GLY A 50 13.67 -19.20 -18.41
N GLY A 51 12.69 -18.97 -17.53
CA GLY A 51 11.43 -19.71 -17.50
C GLY A 51 10.48 -19.24 -18.60
N ILE A 52 9.83 -20.18 -19.27
CA ILE A 52 8.76 -19.91 -20.23
C ILE A 52 7.62 -19.23 -19.46
N VAL A 53 7.35 -17.96 -19.75
CA VAL A 53 6.22 -17.25 -19.16
C VAL A 53 4.94 -17.73 -19.84
N THR A 54 4.04 -18.33 -19.07
CA THR A 54 2.80 -18.91 -19.59
C THR A 54 1.71 -17.86 -19.79
N THR A 55 0.71 -18.16 -20.65
CA THR A 55 -0.46 -17.30 -20.84
C THR A 55 -1.22 -17.03 -19.54
N ALA A 56 -1.29 -18.01 -18.64
CA ALA A 56 -1.91 -17.85 -17.32
C ALA A 56 -1.16 -16.83 -16.46
N MET A 57 0.17 -16.87 -16.45
CA MET A 57 1.00 -15.90 -15.72
C MET A 57 0.87 -14.49 -16.30
N LEU A 58 0.82 -14.35 -17.63
CA LEU A 58 0.66 -13.03 -18.27
C LEU A 58 -0.66 -12.37 -17.86
N ARG A 59 -1.74 -13.13 -17.73
CA ARG A 59 -3.06 -12.60 -17.34
C ARG A 59 -3.08 -11.94 -15.97
N THR A 60 -2.19 -12.34 -15.05
CA THR A 60 -2.13 -11.84 -13.67
C THR A 60 -1.01 -10.82 -13.46
N MET A 61 -0.09 -10.66 -14.42
CA MET A 61 0.89 -9.57 -14.40
C MET A 61 0.21 -8.24 -14.71
N PRO A 62 0.59 -7.13 -14.04
CA PRO A 62 0.05 -5.80 -14.36
C PRO A 62 0.18 -5.49 -15.86
N LEU A 63 -0.91 -5.03 -16.45
CA LEU A 63 -1.03 -4.67 -17.87
C LEU A 63 -0.57 -5.79 -18.81
N PHE A 64 -0.91 -7.04 -18.46
CA PHE A 64 -0.50 -8.26 -19.16
C PHE A 64 1.01 -8.43 -19.32
N GLY A 65 1.79 -7.81 -18.43
CA GLY A 65 3.25 -7.84 -18.44
C GLY A 65 3.91 -6.87 -19.42
N GLU A 66 3.14 -6.02 -20.13
CA GLU A 66 3.64 -4.99 -21.06
C GLU A 66 4.60 -5.54 -22.14
N ARG A 67 4.30 -6.74 -22.66
CA ARG A 67 5.11 -7.43 -23.69
C ARG A 67 4.40 -7.47 -25.04
N SER A 68 5.16 -7.79 -26.08
CA SER A 68 4.62 -8.11 -27.39
C SER A 68 3.60 -9.25 -27.28
N LYS A 69 2.43 -9.05 -27.88
CA LYS A 69 1.32 -10.00 -27.84
C LYS A 69 1.56 -11.13 -28.86
N SER A 70 1.25 -12.36 -28.46
CA SER A 70 1.14 -13.50 -29.38
C SER A 70 -0.13 -13.40 -30.22
N GLY A 71 -0.21 -14.17 -31.32
CA GLY A 71 -1.41 -14.24 -32.15
C GLY A 71 -2.65 -14.68 -31.35
N GLU A 72 -2.50 -15.66 -30.47
CA GLU A 72 -3.57 -16.13 -29.57
C GLU A 72 -4.07 -15.03 -28.62
N GLN A 73 -3.16 -14.19 -28.10
CA GLN A 73 -3.55 -13.06 -27.25
C GLN A 73 -4.30 -11.99 -28.04
N ILE A 74 -3.84 -11.68 -29.26
CA ILE A 74 -4.53 -10.72 -30.13
C ILE A 74 -5.94 -11.21 -30.44
N GLU A 75 -6.09 -12.49 -30.81
CA GLU A 75 -7.38 -13.09 -31.09
C GLU A 75 -8.30 -13.09 -29.86
N PHE A 76 -7.77 -13.46 -28.69
CA PHE A 76 -8.51 -13.38 -27.43
C PHE A 76 -9.01 -11.96 -27.15
N GLU A 77 -8.15 -10.95 -27.27
CA GLU A 77 -8.53 -9.55 -27.02
C GLU A 77 -9.57 -9.05 -28.00
N ILE A 78 -9.46 -9.39 -29.29
CA ILE A 78 -10.47 -9.04 -30.30
C ILE A 78 -11.83 -9.64 -29.92
N ASN A 79 -11.87 -10.93 -29.59
CA ASN A 79 -13.11 -11.59 -29.20
C ASN A 79 -13.70 -10.97 -27.92
N PHE A 80 -12.87 -10.75 -26.90
CA PHE A 80 -13.28 -10.13 -25.66
C PHE A 80 -13.85 -8.71 -25.86
N LEU A 81 -13.21 -7.90 -26.69
CA LEU A 81 -13.67 -6.54 -27.00
C LEU A 81 -15.00 -6.57 -27.75
N ASN A 82 -15.16 -7.47 -28.72
CA ASN A 82 -16.42 -7.64 -29.46
C ASN A 82 -17.56 -8.10 -28.54
N ASP A 83 -17.29 -9.04 -27.63
CA ASP A 83 -18.28 -9.50 -26.63
C ASP A 83 -18.72 -8.34 -25.72
N CYS A 84 -17.78 -7.47 -25.33
CA CYS A 84 -18.10 -6.28 -24.54
C CYS A 84 -18.91 -5.26 -25.34
N ASP A 85 -18.58 -5.03 -26.61
CA ASP A 85 -19.34 -4.12 -27.49
C ASP A 85 -20.79 -4.61 -27.73
N GLY A 86 -21.03 -5.92 -27.62
CA GLY A 86 -22.39 -6.50 -27.64
C GLY A 86 -23.13 -6.51 -26.30
N SER A 87 -22.41 -6.38 -25.18
CA SER A 87 -22.96 -6.54 -23.81
C SER A 87 -23.09 -5.25 -23.02
N PHE A 88 -22.36 -4.20 -23.39
CA PHE A 88 -22.31 -2.91 -22.70
C PHE A 88 -22.58 -1.77 -23.67
N ALA A 89 -23.07 -0.63 -23.18
CA ALA A 89 -23.32 0.52 -24.04
C ALA A 89 -22.02 1.18 -24.51
N THR A 90 -20.98 1.15 -23.67
CA THR A 90 -19.65 1.67 -24.01
C THR A 90 -18.53 0.84 -23.39
N ARG A 91 -17.33 0.88 -23.99
CA ARG A 91 -16.14 0.26 -23.39
C ARG A 91 -15.73 0.91 -22.07
N THR A 92 -16.04 2.20 -21.87
CA THR A 92 -15.82 2.86 -20.58
C THR A 92 -16.69 2.26 -19.47
N GLU A 93 -17.97 2.02 -19.74
CA GLU A 93 -18.88 1.34 -18.82
C GLU A 93 -18.42 -0.10 -18.54
N ALA A 94 -18.05 -0.85 -19.58
CA ALA A 94 -17.48 -2.19 -19.43
C ALA A 94 -16.23 -2.13 -18.54
N SER A 95 -15.31 -1.21 -18.78
CA SER A 95 -14.09 -1.03 -17.99
C SER A 95 -14.40 -0.80 -16.50
N GLN A 96 -15.37 0.07 -16.20
CA GLN A 96 -15.83 0.32 -14.83
C GLN A 96 -16.43 -0.95 -14.19
N PHE A 97 -17.23 -1.71 -14.94
CA PHE A 97 -17.77 -2.98 -14.48
C PHE A 97 -16.68 -3.99 -14.12
N PHE A 98 -15.67 -4.17 -14.99
CA PHE A 98 -14.56 -5.09 -14.72
C PHE A 98 -13.72 -4.63 -13.53
N ALA A 99 -13.47 -3.33 -13.37
CA ALA A 99 -12.77 -2.78 -12.22
C ALA A 99 -13.55 -2.96 -10.91
N ALA A 100 -14.86 -2.69 -10.91
CA ALA A 100 -15.71 -2.92 -9.74
C ALA A 100 -15.68 -4.39 -9.29
N ARG A 101 -15.75 -5.32 -10.24
CA ARG A 101 -15.60 -6.76 -9.93
C ARG A 101 -14.21 -7.08 -9.43
N ALA A 102 -13.17 -6.49 -10.00
CA ALA A 102 -11.80 -6.70 -9.53
C ALA A 102 -11.63 -6.28 -8.06
N TRP A 103 -12.24 -5.16 -7.63
CA TRP A 103 -12.29 -4.76 -6.24
C TRP A 103 -13.02 -5.78 -5.33
N ASP A 104 -14.14 -6.35 -5.79
CA ASP A 104 -14.83 -7.44 -5.05
C ASP A 104 -13.88 -8.63 -4.82
N TYR A 105 -13.19 -9.10 -5.87
CA TYR A 105 -12.24 -10.20 -5.77
C TYR A 105 -11.03 -9.87 -4.89
N LEU A 106 -10.56 -8.63 -4.92
CA LEU A 106 -9.47 -8.18 -4.06
C LEU A 106 -9.87 -8.22 -2.59
N ALA A 107 -11.11 -7.80 -2.26
CA ALA A 107 -11.64 -7.89 -0.90
C ALA A 107 -11.74 -9.35 -0.40
N GLU A 108 -11.96 -10.30 -1.31
CA GLU A 108 -11.92 -11.74 -1.05
C GLU A 108 -10.50 -12.35 -1.09
N SER A 109 -9.45 -11.53 -1.19
CA SER A 109 -8.04 -11.95 -1.30
C SER A 109 -7.72 -12.82 -2.53
N GLN A 110 -8.56 -12.80 -3.56
CA GLN A 110 -8.35 -13.51 -4.83
C GLN A 110 -7.50 -12.66 -5.77
N LEU A 111 -6.22 -12.49 -5.43
CA LEU A 111 -5.31 -11.51 -6.08
C LEU A 111 -5.15 -11.73 -7.58
N ASP A 112 -5.00 -12.98 -8.01
CA ASP A 112 -4.82 -13.31 -9.43
C ASP A 112 -6.07 -13.00 -10.26
N THR A 113 -7.25 -13.31 -9.72
CA THR A 113 -8.53 -13.00 -10.37
C THR A 113 -8.79 -11.50 -10.40
N ALA A 114 -8.48 -10.79 -9.31
CA ALA A 114 -8.55 -9.34 -9.26
C ALA A 114 -7.60 -8.70 -10.29
N ALA A 115 -6.34 -9.15 -10.35
CA ALA A 115 -5.34 -8.64 -11.29
C ALA A 115 -5.80 -8.82 -12.73
N TYR A 116 -6.30 -10.01 -13.07
CA TYR A 116 -6.82 -10.27 -14.40
C TYR A 116 -7.98 -9.34 -14.75
N ARG A 117 -8.90 -9.09 -13.83
CA ARG A 117 -10.04 -8.20 -14.07
C ARG A 117 -9.63 -6.72 -14.17
N PHE A 118 -8.68 -6.25 -13.38
CA PHE A 118 -8.12 -4.91 -13.57
C PHE A 118 -7.39 -4.78 -14.91
N ASN A 119 -6.69 -5.82 -15.35
CA ASN A 119 -6.07 -5.85 -16.67
C ASN A 119 -7.11 -5.77 -17.81
N LEU A 120 -8.23 -6.47 -17.69
CA LEU A 120 -9.35 -6.36 -18.63
C LEU A 120 -9.99 -4.96 -18.59
N ALA A 121 -10.13 -4.36 -17.40
CA ALA A 121 -10.60 -2.99 -17.27
C ALA A 121 -9.67 -2.01 -18.00
N TRP A 122 -8.36 -2.14 -17.85
CA TRP A 122 -7.38 -1.35 -18.59
C TRP A 122 -7.44 -1.59 -20.11
N LEU A 123 -7.62 -2.84 -20.55
CA LEU A 123 -7.76 -3.17 -21.98
C LEU A 123 -8.97 -2.48 -22.62
N LEU A 124 -10.06 -2.35 -21.88
CA LEU A 124 -11.28 -1.68 -22.32
C LEU A 124 -11.15 -0.15 -22.31
N ASN A 125 -10.41 0.39 -21.33
CA ASN A 125 -10.14 1.82 -21.20
C ASN A 125 -8.79 2.02 -20.50
N ASP A 126 -7.79 2.44 -21.28
CA ASP A 126 -6.42 2.66 -20.81
C ASP A 126 -6.27 3.89 -19.90
N LYS A 127 -7.36 4.66 -19.71
CA LYS A 127 -7.46 5.79 -18.77
C LYS A 127 -8.28 5.48 -17.52
N ASN A 128 -8.64 4.22 -17.29
CA ASN A 128 -9.33 3.84 -16.06
C ASN A 128 -8.37 3.88 -14.86
N VAL A 129 -8.56 4.86 -13.97
CA VAL A 129 -7.77 5.06 -12.75
C VAL A 129 -7.82 3.83 -11.84
N ASP A 130 -8.98 3.18 -11.71
CA ASP A 130 -9.16 2.00 -10.84
C ASP A 130 -8.32 0.82 -11.30
N ALA A 131 -8.09 0.67 -12.61
CA ALA A 131 -7.25 -0.39 -13.13
C ALA A 131 -5.80 -0.24 -12.65
N PHE A 132 -5.24 0.96 -12.72
CA PHE A 132 -3.90 1.24 -12.21
C PHE A 132 -3.84 1.19 -10.69
N TRP A 133 -4.85 1.74 -10.00
CA TRP A 133 -4.90 1.73 -8.54
C TRP A 133 -4.95 0.29 -8.02
N GLY A 134 -5.90 -0.52 -8.49
CA GLY A 134 -6.07 -1.90 -8.09
C GLY A 134 -4.84 -2.77 -8.37
N LEU A 135 -4.23 -2.64 -9.55
CA LEU A 135 -2.97 -3.32 -9.87
C LEU A 135 -1.83 -2.88 -8.94
N GLY A 136 -1.80 -1.61 -8.55
CA GLY A 136 -0.87 -1.09 -7.56
C GLY A 136 -1.05 -1.72 -6.18
N VAL A 137 -2.30 -1.82 -5.71
CA VAL A 137 -2.63 -2.49 -4.44
C VAL A 137 -2.26 -3.97 -4.47
N ILE A 138 -2.53 -4.67 -5.57
CA ILE A 138 -2.15 -6.09 -5.72
C ILE A 138 -0.63 -6.25 -5.69
N CYS A 139 0.11 -5.41 -6.43
CA CYS A 139 1.57 -5.42 -6.39
C CYS A 139 2.10 -5.20 -4.96
N TYR A 140 1.48 -4.28 -4.22
CA TYR A 140 1.83 -4.02 -2.83
C TYR A 140 1.60 -5.24 -1.93
N GLN A 141 0.44 -5.89 -2.03
CA GLN A 141 0.12 -7.10 -1.25
C GLN A 141 1.06 -8.27 -1.59
N GLN A 142 1.57 -8.31 -2.83
CA GLN A 142 2.59 -9.26 -3.27
C GLN A 142 4.03 -8.83 -2.93
N ASN A 143 4.21 -7.76 -2.15
CA ASN A 143 5.50 -7.16 -1.78
C ASN A 143 6.36 -6.71 -2.99
N LYS A 144 5.74 -6.49 -4.16
CA LYS A 144 6.38 -5.99 -5.39
C LYS A 144 6.37 -4.46 -5.39
N LEU A 145 7.08 -3.85 -4.42
CA LEU A 145 7.00 -2.41 -4.14
C LEU A 145 7.29 -1.52 -5.36
N ASP A 146 8.30 -1.88 -6.17
CA ASP A 146 8.65 -1.10 -7.36
C ASP A 146 7.55 -1.14 -8.44
N GLN A 147 6.81 -2.26 -8.55
CA GLN A 147 5.65 -2.34 -9.45
C GLN A 147 4.45 -1.60 -8.88
N ALA A 148 4.25 -1.66 -7.56
CA ALA A 148 3.18 -0.95 -6.88
C ALA A 148 3.30 0.57 -7.08
N VAL A 149 4.48 1.15 -6.83
CA VAL A 149 4.73 2.58 -7.12
C VAL A 149 4.47 2.90 -8.58
N ARG A 150 5.00 2.11 -9.52
CA ARG A 150 4.77 2.34 -10.96
C ARG A 150 3.29 2.38 -11.32
N MET A 151 2.49 1.44 -10.83
CA MET A 151 1.05 1.39 -11.14
C MET A 151 0.29 2.53 -10.45
N LEU A 152 0.52 2.79 -9.16
CA LEU A 152 -0.12 3.89 -8.44
C LEU A 152 0.24 5.26 -9.05
N SER A 153 1.48 5.46 -9.48
CA SER A 153 1.90 6.69 -10.18
C SER A 153 1.20 6.87 -11.53
N LYS A 154 0.98 5.78 -12.31
CA LYS A 154 0.19 5.85 -13.55
C LYS A 154 -1.26 6.26 -13.26
N GLY A 155 -1.88 5.70 -12.22
CA GLY A 155 -3.22 6.09 -11.79
C GLY A 155 -3.28 7.55 -11.34
N LEU A 156 -2.30 7.99 -10.55
CA LEU A 156 -2.24 9.36 -10.03
C LEU A 156 -2.01 10.38 -11.15
N ALA A 157 -1.27 10.04 -12.20
CA ALA A 157 -1.10 10.90 -13.37
C ALA A 157 -2.41 11.18 -14.12
N LEU A 158 -3.40 10.28 -14.00
CA LEU A 158 -4.75 10.44 -14.57
C LEU A 158 -5.72 11.13 -13.60
N ALA A 159 -5.44 11.13 -12.31
CA ALA A 159 -6.26 11.70 -11.25
C ALA A 159 -5.41 12.46 -10.22
N ASP A 160 -4.77 13.54 -10.68
CA ASP A 160 -3.73 14.30 -9.95
C ASP A 160 -4.21 15.03 -8.69
N THR A 161 -5.50 14.98 -8.40
CA THR A 161 -6.18 15.54 -7.22
C THR A 161 -6.80 14.45 -6.32
N ASN A 162 -6.60 13.17 -6.63
CA ASN A 162 -7.09 12.07 -5.80
C ASN A 162 -6.22 11.90 -4.55
N ALA A 163 -6.62 12.55 -3.46
CA ALA A 163 -5.91 12.53 -2.18
C ALA A 163 -5.78 11.12 -1.56
N VAL A 164 -6.74 10.24 -1.81
CA VAL A 164 -6.69 8.85 -1.30
C VAL A 164 -5.60 8.07 -2.03
N LEU A 165 -5.57 8.16 -3.37
CA LEU A 165 -4.53 7.52 -4.18
C LEU A 165 -3.13 8.08 -3.87
N MET A 166 -3.00 9.38 -3.59
CA MET A 166 -1.74 9.96 -3.09
C MET A 166 -1.30 9.33 -1.76
N THR A 167 -2.24 9.11 -0.84
CA THR A 167 -1.97 8.50 0.47
C THR A 167 -1.51 7.06 0.33
N ASP A 168 -2.12 6.31 -0.59
CA ASP A 168 -1.75 4.94 -0.91
C ASP A 168 -0.36 4.86 -1.55
N LEU A 169 -0.07 5.74 -2.52
CA LEU A 169 1.26 5.83 -3.13
C LEU A 169 2.33 6.15 -2.08
N ALA A 170 2.10 7.16 -1.23
CA ALA A 170 3.01 7.51 -0.15
C ALA A 170 3.24 6.36 0.84
N THR A 171 2.23 5.52 1.07
CA THR A 171 2.36 4.33 1.91
C THR A 171 3.36 3.33 1.32
N VAL A 172 3.31 3.10 0.00
CA VAL A 172 4.26 2.21 -0.69
C VAL A 172 5.66 2.83 -0.69
N GLU A 173 5.79 4.14 -0.90
CA GLU A 173 7.06 4.87 -0.86
C GLU A 173 7.72 4.81 0.53
N LEU A 174 6.95 4.94 1.62
CA LEU A 174 7.44 4.73 2.98
C LEU A 174 7.97 3.30 3.19
N MET A 175 7.32 2.29 2.62
CA MET A 175 7.81 0.91 2.67
C MET A 175 9.08 0.71 1.85
N GLN A 176 9.21 1.33 0.68
CA GLN A 176 10.46 1.32 -0.09
C GLN A 176 11.58 1.99 0.69
N PHE A 177 11.31 3.12 1.36
CA PHE A 177 12.28 3.73 2.26
C PHE A 177 12.68 2.76 3.39
N GLY A 178 11.72 2.07 4.00
CA GLY A 178 11.98 1.05 5.01
C GLY A 178 12.96 -0.04 4.53
N ALA A 179 12.74 -0.54 3.31
CA ALA A 179 13.50 -1.64 2.71
C ALA A 179 14.86 -1.21 2.14
N LYS A 180 14.93 -0.07 1.43
CA LYS A 180 16.11 0.38 0.69
C LYS A 180 16.89 1.50 1.38
N LYS A 181 16.27 2.19 2.34
CA LYS A 181 16.82 3.37 3.05
C LYS A 181 17.22 4.53 2.12
N GLU A 182 16.63 4.60 0.94
CA GLU A 182 16.88 5.66 -0.03
C GLU A 182 16.04 6.91 0.28
N SER A 183 16.70 8.02 0.60
CA SER A 183 16.04 9.29 0.98
C SER A 183 15.05 9.82 -0.05
N LYS A 184 15.20 9.44 -1.32
CA LYS A 184 14.29 9.81 -2.41
C LYS A 184 12.86 9.36 -2.10
N HIS A 185 12.66 8.11 -1.69
CA HIS A 185 11.32 7.58 -1.39
C HIS A 185 10.67 8.28 -0.21
N LEU A 186 11.46 8.67 0.81
CA LEU A 186 10.94 9.43 1.95
C LEU A 186 10.50 10.84 1.56
N GLN A 187 11.22 11.49 0.64
CA GLN A 187 10.86 12.81 0.11
C GLN A 187 9.62 12.74 -0.80
N GLU A 188 9.52 11.73 -1.65
CA GLU A 188 8.33 11.49 -2.49
C GLU A 188 7.09 11.28 -1.62
N ALA A 189 7.18 10.43 -0.59
CA ALA A 189 6.09 10.19 0.34
C ALA A 189 5.63 11.48 1.06
N GLU A 190 6.57 12.33 1.49
CA GLU A 190 6.24 13.60 2.14
C GLU A 190 5.50 14.55 1.20
N ASN A 191 5.94 14.66 -0.05
CA ASN A 191 5.30 15.49 -1.05
C ASN A 191 3.86 15.02 -1.33
N HIS A 192 3.66 13.71 -1.49
CA HIS A 192 2.33 13.14 -1.69
C HIS A 192 1.43 13.33 -0.48
N LEU A 193 1.90 13.07 0.75
CA LEU A 193 1.10 13.24 1.96
C LEU A 193 0.76 14.71 2.24
N THR A 194 1.70 15.63 2.00
CA THR A 194 1.46 17.07 2.16
C THR A 194 0.35 17.52 1.21
N ARG A 195 0.40 17.10 -0.05
CA ARG A 195 -0.65 17.40 -1.04
C ARG A 195 -1.98 16.72 -0.70
N ALA A 196 -1.94 15.46 -0.27
CA ALA A 196 -3.13 14.72 0.13
C ALA A 196 -3.87 15.40 1.30
N ILE A 197 -3.15 15.80 2.34
CA ILE A 197 -3.71 16.52 3.50
C ILE A 197 -4.23 17.91 3.09
N ALA A 198 -3.56 18.60 2.16
CA ALA A 198 -4.06 19.88 1.65
C ALA A 198 -5.38 19.74 0.87
N LEU A 199 -5.54 18.65 0.09
CA LEU A 199 -6.73 18.37 -0.71
C LEU A 199 -7.88 17.78 0.12
N LEU A 200 -7.56 16.93 1.09
CA LEU A 200 -8.51 16.26 1.96
C LEU A 200 -7.99 16.27 3.41
N PRO A 201 -8.18 17.38 4.15
CA PRO A 201 -7.68 17.52 5.53
C PRO A 201 -8.27 16.52 6.52
N ASP A 202 -9.45 15.99 6.23
CA ASP A 202 -10.15 15.05 7.11
C ASP A 202 -9.80 13.56 6.81
N ASN A 203 -8.73 13.31 6.05
CA ASN A 203 -8.23 11.96 5.80
C ASN A 203 -7.35 11.48 6.97
N ALA A 204 -7.94 10.71 7.89
CA ALA A 204 -7.25 10.15 9.05
C ALA A 204 -6.02 9.31 8.64
N THR A 205 -6.13 8.50 7.59
CA THR A 205 -5.04 7.67 7.07
C THR A 205 -3.86 8.54 6.62
N ALA A 206 -4.10 9.64 5.91
CA ALA A 206 -3.04 10.56 5.49
C ALA A 206 -2.30 11.17 6.70
N HIS A 207 -3.03 11.53 7.75
CA HIS A 207 -2.44 11.98 9.01
C HIS A 207 -1.60 10.87 9.68
N ILE A 208 -2.07 9.62 9.73
CA ILE A 208 -1.29 8.50 10.29
C ILE A 208 0.00 8.27 9.50
N LYS A 209 -0.06 8.29 8.17
CA LYS A 209 1.13 8.12 7.32
C LYS A 209 2.10 9.29 7.47
N MET A 210 1.60 10.51 7.61
CA MET A 210 2.44 11.66 7.91
C MET A 210 3.08 11.54 9.29
N ALA A 211 2.37 11.05 10.30
CA ALA A 211 2.95 10.79 11.62
C ALA A 211 4.09 9.77 11.55
N LEU A 212 3.91 8.66 10.82
CA LEU A 212 4.95 7.67 10.59
C LEU A 212 6.17 8.28 9.86
N LEU A 213 5.93 9.14 8.88
CA LEU A 213 6.99 9.85 8.17
C LEU A 213 7.78 10.77 9.10
N GLN A 214 7.11 11.56 9.93
CA GLN A 214 7.77 12.45 10.90
C GLN A 214 8.51 11.67 11.99
N TYR A 215 7.93 10.57 12.48
CA TYR A 215 8.61 9.64 13.38
C TYR A 215 9.91 9.09 12.76
N THR A 216 9.85 8.70 11.48
CA THR A 216 11.02 8.22 10.71
C THR A 216 12.11 9.28 10.58
N LYS A 217 11.73 10.56 10.51
CA LYS A 217 12.64 11.72 10.53
C LYS A 217 13.11 12.12 11.94
N ALA A 218 12.66 11.42 12.97
CA ALA A 218 12.85 11.75 14.39
C ALA A 218 12.23 13.10 14.82
N ASP A 219 11.29 13.65 14.05
CA ASP A 219 10.48 14.81 14.44
C ASP A 219 9.24 14.33 15.21
N TYR A 220 9.47 13.86 16.43
CA TYR A 220 8.43 13.24 17.26
C TYR A 220 7.32 14.23 17.67
N ALA A 221 7.64 15.52 17.76
CA ALA A 221 6.66 16.56 18.08
C ALA A 221 5.61 16.67 16.95
N LYS A 222 6.06 16.79 15.68
CA LYS A 222 5.12 16.79 14.54
C LYS A 222 4.42 15.45 14.36
N ALA A 223 5.09 14.33 14.66
CA ALA A 223 4.44 13.03 14.64
C ALA A 223 3.21 13.01 15.57
N TRP A 224 3.34 13.54 16.80
CA TRP A 224 2.22 13.68 17.73
C TRP A 224 1.11 14.60 17.21
N GLU A 225 1.46 15.73 16.60
CA GLU A 225 0.47 16.63 16.00
C GLU A 225 -0.43 15.87 15.02
N HIS A 226 0.16 15.10 14.11
CA HIS A 226 -0.59 14.30 13.14
C HIS A 226 -1.37 13.15 13.78
N ILE A 227 -0.82 12.48 14.81
CA ILE A 227 -1.56 11.47 15.58
C ILE A 227 -2.80 12.08 16.26
N HIS A 228 -2.69 13.27 16.84
CA HIS A 228 -3.84 13.95 17.45
C HIS A 228 -4.90 14.32 16.42
N GLN A 229 -4.49 14.73 15.22
CA GLN A 229 -5.43 14.97 14.12
C GLN A 229 -6.12 13.66 13.68
N ALA A 230 -5.35 12.59 13.45
CA ALA A 230 -5.90 11.28 13.10
C ALA A 230 -6.89 10.79 14.16
N ARG A 231 -6.59 10.94 15.45
CA ARG A 231 -7.48 10.54 16.56
C ARG A 231 -8.81 11.28 16.52
N ARG A 232 -8.79 12.58 16.22
CA ARG A 232 -9.99 13.41 16.14
C ARG A 232 -10.89 12.96 15.00
N LEU A 233 -10.29 12.50 13.90
CA LEU A 233 -10.99 12.06 12.69
C LEU A 233 -11.50 10.62 12.83
N ASP A 234 -10.60 9.68 13.12
CA ASP A 234 -10.91 8.27 13.34
C ASP A 234 -9.83 7.62 14.21
N PHE A 235 -10.11 7.47 15.49
CA PHE A 235 -9.22 6.78 16.42
C PHE A 235 -9.01 5.29 16.10
N SER A 236 -9.99 4.61 15.49
CA SER A 236 -9.91 3.16 15.23
C SER A 236 -8.88 2.79 14.18
N SER A 237 -8.51 3.76 13.33
CA SER A 237 -7.52 3.60 12.27
C SER A 237 -6.07 3.69 12.76
N ILE A 238 -5.83 4.16 13.99
CA ILE A 238 -4.47 4.38 14.51
C ILE A 238 -3.82 3.07 14.92
N ASP A 239 -2.65 2.79 14.35
CA ASP A 239 -1.80 1.67 14.74
C ASP A 239 -1.23 1.87 16.15
N LEU A 240 -1.58 0.97 17.06
CA LEU A 240 -1.13 1.00 18.46
C LEU A 240 0.39 0.81 18.58
N SER A 241 1.03 0.13 17.62
CA SER A 241 2.50 -0.03 17.63
C SER A 241 3.20 1.30 17.42
N LEU A 242 2.73 2.11 16.46
CA LEU A 242 3.23 3.48 16.23
C LEU A 242 3.04 4.36 17.47
N LEU A 243 1.90 4.25 18.18
CA LEU A 243 1.66 4.98 19.42
C LEU A 243 2.65 4.59 20.52
N ALA A 244 2.91 3.30 20.70
CA ALA A 244 3.85 2.79 21.70
C ALA A 244 5.28 3.27 21.40
N ASP A 245 5.71 3.14 20.15
CA ASP A 245 7.02 3.57 19.67
C ASP A 245 7.21 5.08 19.84
N LEU A 246 6.21 5.87 19.44
CA LEU A 246 6.26 7.32 19.57
C LEU A 246 6.28 7.75 21.05
N SER A 247 5.46 7.13 21.90
CA SER A 247 5.40 7.42 23.35
C SER A 247 6.72 7.09 24.06
N ALA A 248 7.43 6.04 23.63
CA ALA A 248 8.74 5.70 24.15
C ALA A 248 9.82 6.74 23.79
N LYS A 249 9.66 7.47 22.67
CA LYS A 249 10.56 8.55 22.26
C LYS A 249 10.20 9.90 22.87
N LEU A 250 8.91 10.21 22.94
CA LEU A 250 8.36 11.44 23.48
C LEU A 250 6.98 11.13 24.06
N PRO A 251 6.76 11.24 25.38
CA PRO A 251 5.43 11.06 25.96
C PRO A 251 4.40 11.99 25.32
N ASP A 252 3.15 11.53 25.20
CA ASP A 252 2.07 12.30 24.57
C ASP A 252 1.93 13.72 25.19
N PRO A 253 2.23 14.78 24.43
CA PRO A 253 2.18 16.15 24.94
C PRO A 253 0.78 16.60 25.42
N LYS A 254 -0.28 15.95 24.94
CA LYS A 254 -1.67 16.25 25.33
C LYS A 254 -2.26 15.24 26.32
N GLY A 255 -1.55 14.15 26.62
CA GLY A 255 -1.96 13.15 27.61
C GLY A 255 -3.26 12.38 27.28
N PHE A 256 -3.61 12.27 26.01
CA PHE A 256 -4.76 11.51 25.50
C PHE A 256 -4.49 10.01 25.41
N PHE A 257 -3.23 9.60 25.27
CA PHE A 257 -2.80 8.21 25.28
C PHE A 257 -1.99 7.96 26.55
N LYS A 258 -2.46 7.04 27.39
CA LYS A 258 -1.86 6.66 28.69
C LYS A 258 -1.57 5.17 28.71
#